data_AF-A0A9X1GEL3-F1
#
_entry.id   AF-A0A9X1GEL3-F1
#
_cell.length_a   1.000
_cell.length_b   1.000
_cell.length_c   1.000
_cell.angle_alpha   90.00
_cell.angle_beta   90.00
_cell.angle_gamma   90.00
#
_symmetry.space_group_name_H-M   'P 1'
#
loop_
_entity.id
_entity.type
_entity.pdbx_description
1 polymer ?
#
loop_
_entity_poly.entity_id
_entity_poly.type
_entity_poly.pdbx_seq_one_letter_code
_entity_poly.pdbx_strand_id
1 'polypeptide(L)'
;CASVHIEVNESMNLNEAHKIIDLIEKDFKKSLDVELVCHLDPMPVDNEKYYNILHQLKQILLETGRGLDIHDFRVIHQGKTLQFDVVVPEKFQFDGTELERILRIQIEEKIGDYHLEITFDHNYLLY
;
A
#
# COMPACT_ATOMS: atom_id res chain seq x y z
N CYS A 1 9.68 -10.64 20.76
CA CYS A 1 8.36 -10.10 20.37
C CYS A 1 8.12 -10.48 18.92
N ALA A 2 6.86 -10.66 18.55
CA ALA A 2 6.44 -10.73 17.16
C ALA A 2 5.54 -9.53 16.87
N SER A 3 5.53 -9.07 15.62
CA SER A 3 4.59 -8.06 15.13
C SER A 3 3.67 -8.68 14.09
N VAL A 4 2.42 -8.22 14.06
CA VAL A 4 1.45 -8.58 13.03
C VAL A 4 0.76 -7.32 12.53
N HIS A 5 0.60 -7.23 11.21
CA HIS A 5 -0.23 -6.23 10.57
C HIS A 5 -1.65 -6.76 10.41
N ILE A 6 -2.63 -5.96 10.83
CA ILE A 6 -4.04 -6.29 10.73
C ILE A 6 -4.72 -5.18 9.93
N GLU A 7 -5.19 -5.53 8.74
CA GLU A 7 -6.02 -4.66 7.91
C GLU A 7 -7.46 -4.68 8.44
N VAL A 8 -7.99 -3.51 8.77
CA VAL A 8 -9.38 -3.35 9.21
C VAL A 8 -10.10 -2.38 8.29
N ASN A 9 -11.42 -2.51 8.16
CA ASN A 9 -12.21 -1.56 7.39
C ASN A 9 -12.07 -0.15 7.98
N GLU A 10 -11.72 0.85 7.17
CA GLU A 10 -11.56 2.25 7.61
C GLU A 10 -12.81 2.84 8.27
N SER A 11 -13.99 2.29 7.98
CA SER A 11 -15.27 2.70 8.58
C SER A 11 -15.57 2.05 9.93
N MET A 12 -14.74 1.07 10.36
CA MET A 12 -14.90 0.40 11.65
C MET A 12 -14.65 1.38 12.80
N ASN A 13 -15.43 1.24 13.88
CA ASN A 13 -15.21 2.05 15.07
C ASN A 13 -13.84 1.73 15.70
N LEU A 14 -13.03 2.75 15.97
CA LEU A 14 -11.69 2.58 16.55
C LEU A 14 -11.71 1.81 17.89
N ASN A 15 -12.72 2.00 18.74
CA ASN A 15 -12.82 1.26 20.00
C ASN A 15 -13.17 -0.22 19.78
N GLU A 16 -13.90 -0.54 18.72
CA GLU A 16 -14.20 -1.93 18.36
C GLU A 16 -12.94 -2.62 17.84
N ALA A 17 -12.18 -1.93 16.98
CA ALA A 17 -10.95 -2.46 16.44
C ALA A 17 -9.87 -2.69 17.52
N HIS A 18 -9.71 -1.75 18.48
CA HIS A 18 -8.83 -1.95 19.63
C HIS A 18 -9.24 -3.16 20.48
N LYS A 19 -10.53 -3.34 20.74
CA LYS A 19 -11.00 -4.52 21.51
C LYS A 19 -10.65 -5.83 20.82
N ILE A 20 -10.76 -5.89 19.49
CA ILE A 20 -10.39 -7.07 18.72
C ILE A 20 -8.88 -7.33 18.84
N ILE A 21 -8.06 -6.28 18.71
CA ILE A 21 -6.60 -6.37 18.85
C ILE A 21 -6.21 -6.85 20.24
N ASP A 22 -6.73 -6.24 21.30
CA ASP A 22 -6.44 -6.62 22.69
C ASP A 22 -6.78 -8.10 22.95
N LEU A 23 -7.85 -8.60 22.33
CA LEU A 23 -8.24 -10.00 22.44
C LEU A 23 -7.24 -10.93 21.73
N ILE A 24 -6.73 -10.55 20.55
CA ILE A 24 -5.73 -11.31 19.80
C ILE A 24 -4.41 -11.35 20.59
N GLU A 25 -3.91 -10.20 21.05
CA GLU A 25 -2.65 -10.13 21.82
C GLU A 25 -2.73 -10.98 23.10
N LYS A 26 -3.86 -10.89 23.81
CA LYS A 26 -4.09 -11.68 25.02
C LYS A 26 -4.19 -13.18 24.74
N ASP A 27 -4.81 -13.58 23.63
CA ASP A 27 -4.94 -14.99 23.26
C ASP A 27 -3.57 -15.61 22.94
N PHE A 28 -2.73 -14.90 22.17
CA PHE A 28 -1.36 -15.33 21.86
C PHE A 28 -0.49 -15.41 23.12
N LYS A 29 -0.59 -14.41 24.01
CA LYS A 29 0.14 -14.45 25.28
C LYS A 29 -0.28 -15.63 26.14
N LYS A 30 -1.58 -15.96 26.17
CA LYS A 30 -2.09 -17.07 26.99
C LYS A 30 -1.78 -18.44 26.40
N SER A 31 -1.91 -18.60 25.09
CA SER A 31 -1.80 -19.90 24.42
C SER A 31 -0.36 -20.28 24.06
N LEU A 32 0.49 -19.29 23.76
CA LEU A 32 1.84 -19.49 23.23
C LEU A 32 2.95 -18.84 24.08
N ASP A 33 2.59 -18.10 25.14
CA ASP A 33 3.52 -17.26 25.93
C ASP A 33 4.30 -16.23 25.09
N VAL A 34 3.77 -15.86 23.94
CA VAL A 34 4.37 -14.88 23.03
C VAL A 34 3.80 -13.50 23.31
N GLU A 35 4.67 -12.51 23.50
CA GLU A 35 4.28 -11.10 23.45
C GLU A 35 4.18 -10.64 21.99
N LEU A 36 2.95 -10.30 21.60
CA LEU A 36 2.55 -9.85 20.28
C LEU A 36 2.23 -8.35 20.35
N VAL A 37 2.66 -7.59 19.34
CA VAL A 37 2.23 -6.20 19.10
C VAL A 37 1.49 -6.17 17.78
N CYS A 38 0.22 -5.77 17.81
CA CYS A 38 -0.58 -5.64 16.59
C CYS A 38 -0.65 -4.18 16.14
N HIS A 39 -0.36 -3.95 14.86
CA HIS A 39 -0.57 -2.65 14.22
C HIS A 39 -1.90 -2.67 13.48
N LEU A 40 -2.74 -1.67 13.76
CA LEU A 40 -4.01 -1.46 13.08
C LEU A 40 -3.76 -0.62 11.83
N ASP A 41 -4.07 -1.18 10.66
CA ASP A 41 -4.01 -0.46 9.39
C ASP A 41 -5.43 -0.32 8.79
N PRO A 42 -6.03 0.88 8.80
CA PRO A 42 -7.35 1.08 8.23
C PRO A 42 -7.26 1.09 6.70
N MET A 43 -8.05 0.23 6.07
CA MET A 43 -8.12 0.10 4.61
C MET A 43 -9.55 0.22 4.08
N PRO A 44 -9.73 0.76 2.86
CA PRO A 44 -11.04 0.95 2.25
C PRO A 44 -11.55 -0.35 1.62
N VAL A 45 -11.84 -1.36 2.47
CA VAL A 45 -12.18 -2.74 2.07
C VAL A 45 -13.38 -2.82 1.10
N ASP A 46 -14.31 -1.87 1.18
CA ASP A 46 -15.52 -1.83 0.34
C ASP A 46 -15.44 -0.82 -0.82
N ASN A 47 -14.25 -0.32 -1.17
CA ASN A 47 -14.09 0.70 -2.19
C ASN A 47 -13.63 0.12 -3.53
N GLU A 48 -14.59 -0.27 -4.39
CA GLU A 48 -14.31 -0.81 -5.73
C GLU A 48 -13.43 0.12 -6.58
N LYS A 49 -13.62 1.45 -6.45
CA LYS A 49 -12.82 2.43 -7.20
C LYS A 49 -11.35 2.36 -6.77
N TYR A 50 -11.08 2.26 -5.46
CA TYR A 50 -9.72 2.10 -4.92
C TYR A 50 -9.04 0.86 -5.51
N TYR A 51 -9.70 -0.30 -5.44
CA TYR A 51 -9.12 -1.55 -5.96
C TYR A 51 -8.95 -1.55 -7.47
N ASN A 52 -9.87 -0.93 -8.22
CA ASN A 52 -9.74 -0.78 -9.66
C ASN A 52 -8.52 0.07 -10.04
N ILE A 53 -8.31 1.20 -9.36
CA ILE A 53 -7.12 2.04 -9.57
C ILE A 53 -5.85 1.27 -9.21
N LEU A 54 -5.81 0.61 -8.05
CA LEU A 54 -4.67 -0.21 -7.62
C LEU A 54 -4.33 -1.30 -8.65
N HIS A 55 -5.35 -1.98 -9.18
CA HIS A 55 -5.16 -2.99 -10.21
C HIS A 55 -4.57 -2.38 -11.50
N GLN A 56 -5.10 -1.25 -11.95
CA GLN A 56 -4.57 -0.57 -13.14
C GLN A 56 -3.13 -0.08 -12.94
N LEU A 57 -2.80 0.46 -11.76
CA LEU A 57 -1.42 0.84 -11.42
C LEU A 57 -0.48 -0.36 -11.49
N LYS A 58 -0.87 -1.52 -10.92
CA LYS A 58 -0.09 -2.76 -11.02
C LYS A 58 0.13 -3.20 -12.47
N GLN A 59 -0.89 -3.11 -13.32
CA GLN A 59 -0.74 -3.42 -14.75
C GLN A 59 0.23 -2.46 -15.45
N ILE A 60 0.14 -1.15 -15.17
CA ILE A 60 1.06 -0.14 -15.71
C ILE A 60 2.51 -0.45 -15.31
N LEU A 61 2.76 -0.79 -14.04
CA LEU A 61 4.10 -1.16 -13.57
C LEU A 61 4.63 -2.41 -14.27
N LEU A 62 3.80 -3.45 -14.41
CA LEU A 62 4.15 -4.68 -15.13
C LEU A 62 4.51 -4.43 -16.60
N GLU A 63 3.77 -3.56 -17.28
CA GLU A 63 4.04 -3.16 -18.67
C GLU A 63 5.30 -2.29 -18.79
N THR A 64 5.57 -1.45 -17.78
CA THR A 64 6.71 -0.52 -17.77
C THR A 64 8.04 -1.24 -17.56
N GLY A 65 8.08 -2.27 -16.72
CA GLY A 65 9.29 -3.06 -16.56
C GLY A 65 9.16 -4.19 -15.55
N ARG A 66 9.95 -5.25 -15.77
CA ARG A 66 9.98 -6.39 -14.85
C ARG A 66 10.60 -5.99 -13.51
N GLY A 67 9.97 -6.44 -12.43
CA GLY A 67 10.44 -6.23 -11.07
C GLY A 67 9.99 -4.92 -10.43
N LEU A 68 9.21 -4.10 -11.14
CA LEU A 68 8.48 -3.00 -10.52
C LEU A 68 7.26 -3.55 -9.76
N ASP A 69 7.03 -3.04 -8.56
CA ASP A 69 5.83 -3.33 -7.78
C ASP A 69 5.38 -2.08 -7.02
N ILE A 70 4.14 -2.09 -6.55
CA ILE A 70 3.54 -1.00 -5.78
C ILE A 70 3.44 -1.39 -4.30
N HIS A 71 4.01 -0.56 -3.44
CA HIS A 71 3.83 -0.63 -1.99
C HIS A 71 3.04 0.61 -1.52
N ASP A 72 2.37 0.48 -0.37
CA ASP A 72 1.71 1.58 0.34
C ASP A 72 0.85 2.52 -0.54
N PHE A 73 -0.14 1.96 -1.25
CA PHE A 73 -1.05 2.76 -2.06
C PHE A 73 -2.16 3.43 -1.23
N ARG A 74 -2.29 4.75 -1.38
CA ARG A 74 -3.32 5.57 -0.74
C ARG A 74 -4.00 6.49 -1.75
N VAL A 75 -5.28 6.73 -1.51
CA VAL A 75 -6.08 7.71 -2.26
C VAL A 75 -6.44 8.83 -1.30
N ILE A 76 -5.82 9.99 -1.47
CA ILE A 76 -5.92 11.12 -0.53
C ILE A 76 -6.60 12.33 -1.18
N HIS A 77 -6.78 13.40 -0.41
CA HIS A 77 -7.40 14.65 -0.88
C HIS A 77 -8.76 14.45 -1.56
N GLN A 78 -9.65 13.68 -0.92
CA GLN A 78 -10.99 13.36 -1.43
C GLN A 78 -10.99 12.65 -2.80
N GLY A 79 -9.99 11.81 -3.06
CA GLY A 79 -9.95 11.03 -4.29
C GLY A 79 -9.33 11.73 -5.49
N LYS A 80 -8.54 12.80 -5.25
CA LYS A 80 -7.86 13.57 -6.31
C LYS A 80 -6.38 13.26 -6.45
N THR A 81 -5.77 12.73 -5.39
CA THR A 81 -4.34 12.43 -5.36
C THR A 81 -4.13 10.94 -5.12
N LEU A 82 -3.33 10.31 -5.96
CA LEU A 82 -2.81 8.96 -5.76
C LEU A 82 -1.41 9.10 -5.16
N GLN A 83 -1.24 8.53 -3.97
CA GLN A 83 0.04 8.47 -3.27
C GLN A 83 0.46 7.00 -3.19
N PHE A 84 1.66 6.68 -3.63
CA PHE A 84 2.17 5.31 -3.59
C PHE A 84 3.68 5.24 -3.73
N ASP A 85 4.22 4.13 -3.24
CA ASP A 85 5.63 3.81 -3.37
C ASP A 85 5.82 2.77 -4.48
N VAL A 86 6.84 2.96 -5.30
CA VAL A 86 7.22 2.04 -6.37
C VAL A 86 8.54 1.39 -5.99
N VAL A 87 8.52 0.07 -5.86
CA VAL A 87 9.73 -0.71 -5.67
C VAL A 87 10.48 -0.79 -6.99
N VAL A 88 11.74 -0.34 -7.00
CA VAL A 88 12.57 -0.32 -8.21
C VAL A 88 13.79 -1.23 -8.01
N PRO A 89 13.99 -2.27 -8.84
CA PRO A 89 15.17 -3.12 -8.76
C PRO A 89 16.47 -2.33 -8.90
N GLU A 90 17.55 -2.75 -8.19
CA GLU A 90 18.85 -2.07 -8.23
C GLU A 90 19.40 -1.83 -9.64
N LYS A 91 19.10 -2.74 -10.57
CA LYS A 91 19.51 -2.67 -11.98
C LYS A 91 18.30 -2.48 -12.89
N PHE A 92 17.57 -1.39 -12.67
CA PHE A 92 16.48 -1.00 -13.55
C PHE A 92 16.99 -0.15 -14.73
N GLN A 93 16.34 -0.28 -15.88
CA GLN A 93 16.81 0.31 -17.15
C GLN A 93 16.65 1.84 -17.22
N PHE A 94 15.68 2.37 -16.47
CA PHE A 94 15.38 3.80 -16.42
C PHE A 94 15.89 4.41 -15.12
N ASP A 95 16.38 5.64 -15.18
CA ASP A 95 16.58 6.43 -13.97
C ASP A 95 15.24 6.86 -13.36
N GLY A 96 15.25 7.32 -12.11
CA GLY A 96 14.03 7.69 -11.41
C GLY A 96 13.21 8.79 -12.10
N THR A 97 13.87 9.72 -12.81
CA THR A 97 13.19 10.82 -13.50
C THR A 97 12.49 10.33 -14.76
N GLU A 98 13.16 9.48 -15.54
CA GLU A 98 12.59 8.87 -16.73
C GLU A 98 11.44 7.93 -16.39
N LEU A 99 11.60 7.11 -15.35
CA LEU A 99 10.54 6.24 -14.85
C LEU A 99 9.33 7.05 -14.38
N GLU A 100 9.53 8.11 -13.59
CA GLU A 100 8.43 8.98 -13.15
C GLU A 100 7.67 9.57 -14.32
N ARG A 101 8.38 10.08 -15.33
CA ARG A 101 7.74 10.64 -16.53
C ARG A 101 6.91 9.60 -17.28
N ILE A 102 7.43 8.39 -17.45
CA ILE A 102 6.73 7.29 -18.12
C ILE A 102 5.45 6.91 -17.35
N LEU A 103 5.55 6.78 -16.02
CA LEU A 103 4.41 6.43 -15.18
C LEU A 103 3.34 7.51 -15.21
N ARG A 104 3.72 8.80 -15.11
CA ARG A 104 2.77 9.92 -15.17
C ARG A 104 1.94 9.90 -16.45
N ILE A 105 2.59 9.72 -17.60
CA ILE A 105 1.91 9.65 -18.90
C ILE A 105 0.95 8.45 -18.97
N GLN A 106 1.43 7.25 -18.61
CA GLN A 106 0.57 6.05 -18.68
C GLN A 106 -0.62 6.11 -17.73
N ILE A 107 -0.43 6.68 -16.54
CA ILE A 107 -1.50 6.85 -15.55
C ILE A 107 -2.54 7.85 -16.05
N GLU A 108 -2.10 8.99 -16.60
CA GLU A 108 -3.01 9.97 -17.18
C GLU A 108 -3.84 9.38 -18.34
N GLU A 109 -3.20 8.59 -19.20
CA GLU A 109 -3.85 7.95 -20.36
C GLU A 109 -4.84 6.83 -19.97
N LYS A 110 -4.50 6.00 -18.99
CA LYS A 110 -5.27 4.79 -18.66
C LYS A 110 -6.24 4.95 -17.50
N ILE A 111 -5.85 5.71 -16.47
CA ILE A 111 -6.59 5.86 -15.21
C ILE A 111 -7.29 7.22 -15.16
N GLY A 112 -6.65 8.27 -15.68
CA GLY A 112 -7.17 9.62 -15.79
C GLY A 112 -6.32 10.68 -15.08
N ASP A 113 -6.83 11.91 -15.03
CA ASP A 113 -6.14 13.06 -14.45
C ASP A 113 -6.19 13.01 -12.91
N TYR A 114 -5.11 12.53 -12.31
CA TYR A 114 -4.88 12.51 -10.87
C TYR A 114 -3.59 13.28 -10.56
N HIS A 115 -3.55 13.92 -9.39
CA HIS A 115 -2.28 14.33 -8.83
C HIS A 115 -1.51 13.08 -8.37
N LEU A 116 -0.22 13.00 -8.68
CA LEU A 116 0.60 11.84 -8.37
C LEU A 116 1.75 12.23 -7.45
N GLU A 117 1.76 11.59 -6.28
CA GLU A 117 2.84 11.61 -5.31
C GLU A 117 3.48 10.22 -5.32
N ILE A 118 4.63 10.10 -5.98
CA ILE A 118 5.31 8.81 -6.20
C ILE A 118 6.64 8.84 -5.46
N THR A 119 6.85 7.87 -4.57
CA THR A 119 8.18 7.60 -3.99
C THR A 119 8.80 6.41 -4.70
N PHE A 120 10.09 6.47 -5.02
CA PHE A 120 10.81 5.33 -5.59
C PHE A 120 11.69 4.67 -4.52
N ASP A 121 11.30 3.47 -4.12
CA ASP A 121 12.01 2.69 -3.13
C ASP A 121 12.98 1.72 -3.80
N HIS A 122 14.26 1.99 -3.63
CA HIS A 122 15.35 1.12 -4.08
C HIS A 122 15.77 0.09 -3.01
N ASN A 123 15.23 0.21 -1.80
CA ASN A 123 15.54 -0.67 -0.68
C ASN A 123 14.44 -1.70 -0.49
N TYR A 124 14.76 -2.97 -0.72
CA TYR A 124 13.94 -4.17 -0.43
C TYR A 124 13.58 -4.38 1.05
N LEU A 125 13.70 -3.35 1.91
CA LEU A 125 13.53 -3.45 3.35
C LEU A 125 12.36 -2.58 3.80
N LEU A 126 11.15 -3.09 3.63
CA LEU A 126 10.03 -2.74 4.51
C LEU A 126 9.80 -3.96 5.40
N TYR A 127 10.15 -3.78 6.68
CA TYR A 127 9.81 -4.68 7.78
C TYR A 127 8.40 -4.37 8.27
#